data_AF-A0A9X1HR16-F1
#
_entry.id   AF-A0A9X1HR16-F1
#
_cell.length_a   1.000
_cell.length_b   1.000
_cell.length_c   1.000
_cell.angle_alpha   90.00
_cell.angle_beta   90.00
_cell.angle_gamma   90.00
#
_symmetry.space_group_name_H-M   'P 1'
#
loop_
_entity.id
_entity.type
_entity.pdbx_description
1 polymer ?
#
loop_
_entity_poly.entity_id
_entity_poly.type
_entity_poly.pdbx_seq_one_letter_code
_entity_poly.pdbx_strand_id
1 'polypeptide(L)'
;MIKRDYLQDQIQQLGKVLGKILAELLGTSLDSDINDVIVDTEQALEEHLDIRLRSAVRIDDREFIDFLSEKNIKGDSVLEQMATLLFELGLRKKEMDDDDGARLLMSKARVLYQFLAENAATYSFDWMYKIQDLDDYLESGNTL
;
A
#
# COMPACT_ATOMS: atom_id res chain seq x y z
N MET A 1 -24.52 -2.91 -18.82
CA MET A 1 -23.27 -2.78 -19.61
C MET A 1 -22.58 -1.46 -19.28
N ILE A 2 -23.08 -0.31 -19.74
CA ILE A 2 -22.41 1.01 -19.64
C ILE A 2 -21.83 1.36 -18.24
N LYS A 3 -22.57 1.12 -17.14
CA LYS A 3 -22.08 1.41 -15.78
C LYS A 3 -20.93 0.50 -15.32
N ARG A 4 -20.96 -0.77 -15.72
CA ARG A 4 -19.91 -1.75 -15.37
C ARG A 4 -18.62 -1.44 -16.11
N ASP A 5 -18.74 -1.10 -17.39
CA ASP A 5 -17.61 -0.76 -18.25
C ASP A 5 -16.93 0.52 -17.75
N TYR A 6 -17.71 1.55 -17.41
CA TYR A 6 -17.19 2.80 -16.83
C TYR A 6 -16.46 2.60 -15.49
N LEU A 7 -17.02 1.79 -14.58
CA LEU A 7 -16.36 1.48 -13.30
C LEU A 7 -15.06 0.70 -13.50
N GLN A 8 -15.03 -0.22 -14.46
CA GLN A 8 -13.83 -0.98 -14.79
C GLN A 8 -12.73 -0.08 -15.36
N ASP A 9 -13.08 0.88 -16.22
CA ASP A 9 -12.13 1.86 -16.75
C ASP A 9 -11.53 2.74 -15.65
N GLN A 10 -12.33 3.16 -14.67
CA GLN A 10 -11.83 3.92 -13.51
C GLN A 10 -10.85 3.11 -12.66
N ILE A 11 -11.17 1.83 -12.38
CA ILE A 11 -10.26 0.94 -11.63
C ILE A 11 -8.93 0.75 -12.39
N GLN A 12 -8.98 0.58 -13.71
CA GLN A 12 -7.77 0.45 -14.53
C GLN A 12 -6.93 1.73 -14.54
N GLN A 13 -7.55 2.91 -14.58
CA GLN A 13 -6.83 4.18 -14.51
C GLN A 13 -6.14 4.35 -13.15
N LEU A 14 -6.83 4.02 -12.05
CA LEU A 14 -6.27 4.06 -10.71
C LEU A 14 -5.09 3.08 -10.56
N GLY A 15 -5.23 1.85 -11.05
CA GLY A 15 -4.13 0.89 -11.05
C GLY A 15 -2.91 1.35 -11.87
N LYS A 16 -3.11 2.12 -12.94
CA LYS A 16 -1.98 2.71 -13.70
C LYS A 16 -1.27 3.80 -12.93
N VAL A 17 -2.02 4.68 -12.26
CA VAL A 17 -1.45 5.75 -11.43
C VAL A 17 -0.67 5.14 -10.27
N LEU A 18 -1.28 4.20 -9.55
CA LEU A 18 -0.64 3.55 -8.41
C LEU A 18 0.57 2.71 -8.82
N GLY A 19 0.46 1.97 -9.93
CA GLY A 19 1.59 1.24 -10.50
C GLY A 19 2.74 2.14 -10.94
N LYS A 20 2.45 3.36 -11.42
CA LYS A 20 3.49 4.36 -11.75
C LYS A 20 4.20 4.83 -10.48
N ILE A 21 3.44 5.21 -9.44
CA ILE A 21 3.99 5.63 -8.15
C ILE A 21 4.87 4.52 -7.56
N LEU A 22 4.39 3.28 -7.58
CA LEU A 22 5.15 2.12 -7.10
C LEU A 22 6.42 1.89 -7.93
N ALA A 23 6.37 2.04 -9.25
CA ALA A 23 7.53 1.90 -10.12
C ALA A 23 8.58 2.99 -9.86
N GLU A 24 8.16 4.24 -9.58
CA GLU A 24 9.06 5.33 -9.20
C GLU A 24 9.72 5.06 -7.84
N LEU A 25 8.94 4.56 -6.87
CA LEU A 25 9.43 4.13 -5.57
C LEU A 25 10.47 3.00 -5.69
N LEU A 26 10.19 1.95 -6.50
CA LEU A 26 11.07 0.80 -6.66
C LEU A 26 12.28 1.08 -7.57
N GLY A 27 12.14 2.02 -8.51
CA GLY A 27 13.16 2.34 -9.51
C GLY A 27 14.17 3.39 -9.07
N THR A 28 14.00 3.97 -7.88
CA THR A 28 14.95 4.96 -7.35
C THR A 28 16.28 4.29 -6.99
N SER A 29 17.37 4.85 -7.50
CA SER A 29 18.72 4.29 -7.35
C SER A 29 19.26 4.49 -5.94
N LEU A 30 20.28 3.70 -5.56
CA LEU A 30 20.99 3.78 -4.27
C LEU A 30 21.53 5.19 -3.92
N ASP A 31 21.72 6.07 -4.91
CA ASP A 31 22.21 7.43 -4.72
C ASP A 31 21.11 8.46 -4.36
N SER A 32 19.83 8.08 -4.40
CA SER A 32 18.72 8.95 -4.02
C SER A 32 18.58 9.01 -2.50
N ASP A 33 18.35 10.20 -1.94
CA ASP A 33 18.05 10.34 -0.51
C ASP A 33 16.71 9.66 -0.21
N ILE A 34 16.73 8.66 0.68
CA ILE A 34 15.54 7.88 1.06
C ILE A 34 14.41 8.80 1.56
N ASN A 35 14.74 9.91 2.23
CA ASN A 35 13.74 10.89 2.66
C ASN A 35 13.00 11.50 1.48
N ASP A 36 13.73 11.92 0.45
CA ASP A 36 13.14 12.57 -0.72
C ASP A 36 12.22 11.58 -1.45
N VAL A 37 12.64 10.33 -1.59
CA VAL A 37 11.81 9.27 -2.20
C VAL A 37 10.49 9.07 -1.46
N ILE A 38 10.52 9.06 -0.12
CA ILE A 38 9.32 8.93 0.70
C ILE A 38 8.42 10.16 0.53
N VAL A 39 8.99 11.36 0.60
CA VAL A 39 8.24 12.62 0.47
C VAL A 39 7.57 12.72 -0.90
N ASP A 40 8.31 12.41 -1.97
CA ASP A 40 7.80 12.40 -3.34
C ASP A 40 6.66 11.39 -3.50
N THR A 41 6.78 10.21 -2.89
CA THR A 41 5.74 9.18 -2.93
C THR A 41 4.48 9.62 -2.17
N GLU A 42 4.64 10.19 -0.97
CA GLU A 42 3.53 10.75 -0.19
C GLU A 42 2.83 11.90 -0.95
N GLN A 43 3.60 12.77 -1.60
CA GLN A 43 3.08 13.85 -2.43
C GLN A 43 2.32 13.31 -3.64
N ALA A 44 2.85 12.31 -4.33
CA ALA A 44 2.17 11.70 -5.48
C ALA A 44 0.83 11.04 -5.09
N LEU A 45 0.77 10.40 -3.91
CA LEU A 45 -0.49 9.88 -3.36
C LEU A 45 -1.51 10.99 -3.06
N GLU A 46 -1.06 12.12 -2.51
CA GLU A 46 -1.95 13.25 -2.24
C GLU A 46 -2.43 13.92 -3.54
N GLU A 47 -1.52 14.20 -4.48
CA GLU A 47 -1.84 14.91 -5.73
C GLU A 47 -2.70 14.09 -6.69
N HIS A 48 -2.44 12.79 -6.82
CA HIS A 48 -3.10 11.97 -7.82
C HIS A 48 -4.27 11.16 -7.29
N LEU A 49 -4.25 10.80 -6.00
CA LEU A 49 -5.27 9.95 -5.39
C LEU A 49 -6.03 10.65 -4.25
N ASP A 50 -5.66 11.88 -3.89
CA ASP A 50 -6.23 12.61 -2.75
C ASP A 50 -6.11 11.79 -1.44
N ILE A 51 -4.97 11.09 -1.29
CA ILE A 51 -4.66 10.27 -0.11
C ILE A 51 -3.54 10.94 0.67
N ARG A 52 -3.88 11.52 1.82
CA ARG A 52 -2.91 11.95 2.83
C ARG A 52 -2.43 10.76 3.64
N LEU A 53 -1.33 10.15 3.20
CA LEU A 53 -0.84 8.88 3.75
C LEU A 53 -0.73 8.89 5.27
N ARG A 54 -0.09 9.91 5.85
CA ARG A 54 0.09 10.07 7.31
C ARG A 54 -1.22 10.00 8.11
N SER A 55 -2.33 10.49 7.55
CA SER A 55 -3.64 10.43 8.19
C SER A 55 -4.32 9.10 7.92
N ALA A 56 -4.24 8.61 6.68
CA ALA A 56 -4.88 7.38 6.25
C ALA A 56 -4.36 6.15 7.02
N VAL A 57 -3.07 6.08 7.34
CA VAL A 57 -2.51 4.90 8.04
C VAL A 57 -2.81 4.88 9.55
N ARG A 58 -3.38 5.96 10.10
CA ARG A 58 -3.67 6.09 11.54
C ARG A 58 -5.12 5.82 11.92
N ILE A 59 -6.03 5.76 10.96
CA ILE A 59 -7.42 5.35 11.20
C ILE A 59 -7.47 3.85 11.51
N ASP A 60 -8.59 3.34 12.02
CA ASP A 60 -8.68 1.90 12.34
C ASP A 60 -8.68 1.04 11.07
N ASP A 61 -8.48 -0.27 11.22
CA ASP A 61 -8.31 -1.18 10.09
C ASP A 61 -9.57 -1.31 9.22
N ARG A 62 -10.76 -1.26 9.83
CA ARG A 62 -12.03 -1.32 9.08
C ARG A 62 -12.29 0.01 8.39
N GLU A 63 -12.11 1.12 9.12
CA GLU A 63 -12.19 2.48 8.57
C GLU A 63 -11.19 2.68 7.43
N PHE A 64 -10.02 2.03 7.49
CA PHE A 64 -9.03 2.09 6.42
C PHE A 64 -9.49 1.44 5.12
N ILE A 65 -10.09 0.25 5.21
CA ILE A 65 -10.65 -0.43 4.04
C ILE A 65 -11.82 0.38 3.46
N ASP A 66 -12.69 0.91 4.32
CA ASP A 66 -13.81 1.76 3.90
C ASP A 66 -13.31 3.04 3.23
N PHE A 67 -12.30 3.71 3.81
CA PHE A 67 -11.66 4.89 3.24
C PHE A 67 -11.09 4.62 1.83
N LEU A 68 -10.40 3.51 1.63
CA LEU A 68 -9.88 3.14 0.30
C LEU A 68 -11.00 2.89 -0.70
N SER A 69 -12.09 2.23 -0.26
CA SER A 69 -13.28 2.01 -1.08
C SER A 69 -13.94 3.31 -1.53
N GLU A 70 -14.06 4.29 -0.62
CA GLU A 70 -14.58 5.64 -0.91
C GLU A 70 -13.70 6.39 -1.91
N LYS A 71 -12.38 6.18 -1.86
CA LYS A 71 -11.41 6.70 -2.84
C LYS A 71 -11.37 5.90 -4.15
N ASN A 72 -12.27 4.93 -4.33
CA ASN A 72 -12.31 3.99 -5.46
C ASN A 72 -11.04 3.12 -5.62
N ILE A 73 -10.20 3.05 -4.59
CA ILE A 73 -9.08 2.11 -4.51
C ILE A 73 -9.68 0.74 -4.16
N LYS A 74 -10.13 0.03 -5.20
CA LYS A 74 -10.85 -1.24 -5.08
C LYS A 74 -10.49 -2.18 -6.22
N GLY A 75 -10.77 -3.46 -6.00
CA GLY A 75 -10.38 -4.53 -6.91
C GLY A 75 -9.00 -5.07 -6.58
N ASP A 76 -8.88 -6.39 -6.68
CA ASP A 76 -7.80 -7.17 -6.09
C ASP A 76 -6.41 -6.64 -6.48
N SER A 77 -6.19 -6.39 -7.78
CA SER A 77 -4.90 -5.87 -8.28
C SER A 77 -4.55 -4.46 -7.79
N VAL A 78 -5.53 -3.56 -7.62
CA VAL A 78 -5.26 -2.19 -7.15
C VAL A 78 -4.99 -2.20 -5.64
N LEU A 79 -5.73 -3.01 -4.90
CA LEU A 79 -5.51 -3.20 -3.46
C LEU A 79 -4.15 -3.86 -3.19
N GLU A 80 -3.74 -4.82 -4.01
CA GLU A 80 -2.42 -5.46 -3.92
C GLU A 80 -1.29 -4.47 -4.19
N GLN A 81 -1.42 -3.62 -5.20
CA GLN A 81 -0.46 -2.54 -5.46
C GLN A 81 -0.38 -1.56 -4.28
N MET A 82 -1.51 -1.23 -3.65
CA MET A 82 -1.51 -0.38 -2.46
C MET A 82 -0.83 -1.07 -1.28
N ALA A 83 -1.12 -2.35 -1.03
CA ALA A 83 -0.47 -3.14 0.00
C ALA A 83 1.05 -3.17 -0.20
N THR A 84 1.48 -3.37 -1.43
CA THR A 84 2.90 -3.40 -1.82
C THR A 84 3.55 -2.03 -1.62
N LEU A 85 2.88 -0.95 -2.02
CA LEU A 85 3.38 0.41 -1.80
C LEU A 85 3.59 0.73 -0.32
N LEU A 86 2.63 0.37 0.53
CA LEU A 86 2.72 0.58 1.98
C LEU A 86 3.85 -0.26 2.59
N PHE A 87 3.99 -1.52 2.16
CA PHE A 87 5.07 -2.40 2.57
C PHE A 87 6.44 -1.79 2.24
N GLU A 88 6.61 -1.34 0.99
CA GLU A 88 7.85 -0.75 0.48
C GLU A 88 8.22 0.58 1.15
N LEU A 89 7.23 1.43 1.44
CA LEU A 89 7.44 2.63 2.25
C LEU A 89 7.81 2.28 3.69
N GLY A 90 7.20 1.24 4.26
CA GLY A 90 7.53 0.73 5.58
C GLY A 90 9.00 0.29 5.68
N LEU A 91 9.51 -0.42 4.67
CA LEU A 91 10.93 -0.82 4.60
C LEU A 91 11.87 0.40 4.59
N ARG A 92 11.59 1.39 3.74
CA ARG A 92 12.40 2.63 3.68
C ARG A 92 12.36 3.42 4.99
N LYS A 93 11.21 3.46 5.66
CA LYS A 93 11.08 4.06 6.99
C LYS A 93 11.92 3.34 8.03
N LYS A 94 11.95 2.01 7.98
CA LYS A 94 12.80 1.19 8.85
C LYS A 94 14.29 1.45 8.56
N GLU A 95 14.69 1.57 7.31
CA GLU A 95 16.07 1.89 6.91
C GLU A 95 16.54 3.26 7.45
N MET A 96 15.60 4.15 7.73
CA MET A 96 15.83 5.46 8.35
C MET A 96 15.67 5.47 9.87
N ASP A 97 15.57 4.31 10.51
CA ASP A 97 15.32 4.15 11.95
C ASP A 97 13.99 4.80 12.43
N ASP A 98 13.02 5.02 11.53
CA ASP A 98 11.65 5.46 11.86
C ASP A 98 10.75 4.24 12.11
N ASP A 99 11.01 3.54 13.21
CA ASP A 99 10.32 2.29 13.58
C ASP A 99 8.81 2.47 13.74
N ASP A 100 8.37 3.59 14.33
CA ASP A 100 6.94 3.87 14.53
C ASP A 100 6.25 4.08 13.17
N GLY A 101 6.87 4.85 12.26
CA GLY A 101 6.37 5.04 10.90
C GLY A 101 6.34 3.74 10.11
N ALA A 102 7.41 2.95 10.21
CA ALA A 102 7.51 1.64 9.57
C ALA A 102 6.40 0.70 10.04
N ARG A 103 6.19 0.57 11.35
CA ARG A 103 5.14 -0.29 11.94
C ARG A 103 3.74 0.13 11.52
N LEU A 104 3.44 1.44 11.47
CA LEU A 104 2.14 1.92 10.98
C LEU A 104 1.88 1.50 9.53
N LEU A 105 2.87 1.70 8.66
CA LEU A 105 2.76 1.33 7.24
C LEU A 105 2.65 -0.19 7.04
N MET A 106 3.50 -0.95 7.73
CA MET A 106 3.51 -2.41 7.68
C MET A 106 2.21 -3.02 8.23
N SER A 107 1.65 -2.46 9.30
CA SER A 107 0.34 -2.86 9.81
C SER A 107 -0.75 -2.69 8.76
N LYS A 108 -0.76 -1.57 8.02
CA LYS A 108 -1.76 -1.33 6.97
C LYS A 108 -1.54 -2.17 5.72
N ALA A 109 -0.29 -2.42 5.34
CA ALA A 109 0.03 -3.39 4.29
C ALA A 109 -0.53 -4.78 4.63
N ARG A 110 -0.31 -5.23 5.88
CA ARG A 110 -0.82 -6.51 6.38
C ARG A 110 -2.34 -6.59 6.30
N VAL A 111 -3.04 -5.54 6.73
CA VAL A 111 -4.51 -5.47 6.65
C VAL A 111 -5.02 -5.67 5.22
N LEU A 112 -4.34 -5.06 4.23
CA LEU A 112 -4.72 -5.22 2.83
C LEU A 112 -4.43 -6.62 2.29
N TYR A 113 -3.26 -7.19 2.59
CA TYR A 113 -2.96 -8.57 2.19
C TYR A 113 -3.93 -9.57 2.83
N GLN A 114 -4.29 -9.38 4.11
CA GLN A 114 -5.30 -10.21 4.78
C GLN A 114 -6.67 -10.07 4.12
N PHE A 115 -7.10 -8.84 3.83
CA PHE A 115 -8.35 -8.59 3.13
C PHE A 115 -8.38 -9.29 1.75
N LEU A 116 -7.29 -9.22 0.99
CA LEU A 116 -7.14 -9.91 -0.29
C LEU A 116 -7.21 -11.43 -0.12
N ALA A 117 -6.48 -12.00 0.84
CA ALA A 117 -6.48 -13.45 1.08
C ALA A 117 -7.87 -13.99 1.45
N GLU A 118 -8.70 -13.19 2.10
CA GLU A 118 -10.06 -13.58 2.52
C GLU A 118 -11.13 -13.34 1.45
N ASN A 119 -10.97 -12.32 0.61
CA ASN A 119 -12.06 -11.81 -0.24
C ASN A 119 -11.79 -11.89 -1.74
N ALA A 120 -10.53 -12.03 -2.17
CA ALA A 120 -10.20 -12.11 -3.58
C ALA A 120 -10.74 -13.39 -4.21
N ALA A 121 -11.05 -13.32 -5.51
CA ALA A 121 -11.50 -14.48 -6.26
C ALA A 121 -10.38 -15.52 -6.47
N THR A 122 -9.12 -15.08 -6.36
CA THR A 122 -7.93 -15.90 -6.57
C THR A 122 -7.09 -15.96 -5.32
N TYR A 123 -6.59 -17.15 -5.02
CA TYR A 123 -5.63 -17.38 -3.96
C TYR A 123 -4.21 -17.03 -4.42
N SER A 124 -3.41 -16.42 -3.55
CA SER A 124 -2.01 -16.08 -3.79
C SER A 124 -1.12 -16.54 -2.63
N PHE A 125 -0.09 -17.33 -2.93
CA PHE A 125 0.93 -17.69 -1.95
C PHE A 125 1.77 -16.48 -1.52
N ASP A 126 1.95 -15.51 -2.41
CA ASP A 126 2.74 -14.30 -2.12
C ASP A 126 2.10 -13.51 -0.97
N TRP A 127 0.78 -13.32 -0.98
CA TRP A 127 0.07 -12.63 0.10
C TRP A 127 0.25 -13.35 1.43
N MET A 128 0.20 -14.68 1.44
CA MET A 128 0.40 -15.46 2.67
C MET A 128 1.82 -15.32 3.23
N TYR A 129 2.83 -15.34 2.36
CA TYR A 129 4.21 -15.09 2.80
C TYR A 129 4.35 -13.67 3.34
N LYS A 130 3.81 -12.66 2.64
CA LYS A 130 3.83 -11.28 3.11
C LYS A 130 3.11 -11.08 4.44
N ILE A 131 1.96 -11.72 4.65
CA ILE A 131 1.25 -11.70 5.93
C ILE A 131 2.13 -12.28 7.03
N GLN A 132 2.74 -13.45 6.79
CA GLN A 132 3.61 -14.09 7.78
C GLN A 132 4.82 -13.22 8.12
N ASP A 133 5.53 -12.68 7.12
CA ASP A 133 6.68 -11.80 7.34
C ASP A 133 6.26 -10.55 8.14
N LEU A 134 5.10 -9.97 7.83
CA LEU A 134 4.56 -8.81 8.53
C LEU A 134 4.11 -9.14 9.96
N ASP A 135 3.54 -10.32 10.20
CA ASP A 135 3.22 -10.81 11.54
C ASP A 135 4.48 -10.94 12.39
N ASP A 136 5.50 -11.61 11.85
CA ASP A 136 6.78 -11.80 12.53
C ASP A 136 7.45 -10.45 12.85
N TYR A 137 7.41 -9.48 11.92
CA TYR A 137 7.88 -8.12 12.15
C TYR A 137 7.13 -7.42 13.29
N LEU A 138 5.80 -7.42 13.22
CA LEU A 138 4.96 -6.64 14.13
C LEU A 138 4.98 -7.21 15.55
N GLU A 139 5.16 -8.52 15.71
CA GLU A 139 5.30 -9.18 17.01
C GLU A 139 6.71 -9.07 17.60
N SER A 140 7.75 -9.33 16.80
CA SER A 140 9.13 -9.49 17.30
C SER A 140 10.00 -8.24 17.16
N GLY A 141 9.61 -7.30 16.29
CA GLY A 141 10.41 -6.12 15.92
C GLY A 141 11.69 -6.45 15.12
N ASN A 142 11.99 -7.72 14.87
CA ASN A 142 13.31 -8.15 14.37
C ASN A 142 13.28 -8.71 12.95
N THR A 143 12.11 -9.00 12.38
CA THR A 143 12.00 -9.73 11.11
C THR A 143 11.19 -8.96 10.08
N LEU A 144 11.89 -8.18 9.25
CA LEU A 144 11.60 -7.81 7.85
C LEU A 144 12.74 -6.94 7.36
#